data_AF-A0A6H1ZJM1-F1
#
_entry.id   AF-A0A6H1ZJM1-F1
#
_cell.length_a   1.000
_cell.length_b   1.000
_cell.length_c   1.000
_cell.angle_alpha   90.00
_cell.angle_beta   90.00
_cell.angle_gamma   90.00
#
_symmetry.space_group_name_H-M   'P 1'
#
loop_
_entity.id
_entity.type
_entity.pdbx_description
1 polymer ?
#
loop_
_entity_poly.entity_id
_entity_poly.type
_entity_poly.pdbx_seq_one_letter_code
_entity_poly.pdbx_strand_id
1 'polypeptide(L)'
;MSLMDISDYDVDSIAGDLFKRIKEESKKLLRRQLSILGIPDGDVKLWHIKRILYPDDPNVLCRYEYDGKIILGVMIGESGMSIEFDVVNLETLKNKGEVQ
;
A
#
# COMPACT_ATOMS: atom_id res chain seq x y z
N MET A 1 -9.97 6.27 -38.64
CA MET A 1 -8.99 5.72 -37.68
C MET A 1 -9.74 4.80 -36.75
N SER A 2 -9.50 3.49 -36.82
CA SER A 2 -10.04 2.55 -35.85
C SER A 2 -9.31 2.77 -34.53
N LEU A 3 -10.03 2.90 -33.41
CA LEU A 3 -9.43 2.68 -32.11
C LEU A 3 -8.76 1.30 -32.16
N MET A 4 -7.47 1.23 -31.80
CA MET A 4 -6.77 -0.03 -31.69
C MET A 4 -7.53 -0.90 -30.69
N ASP A 5 -7.94 -2.11 -31.11
CA ASP A 5 -8.40 -3.15 -30.18
C ASP A 5 -7.23 -3.47 -29.25
N ILE A 6 -7.26 -2.90 -28.03
CA ILE A 6 -6.42 -3.37 -26.95
C ILE A 6 -6.94 -4.78 -26.65
N SER A 7 -6.12 -5.80 -26.92
CA SER A 7 -6.54 -7.18 -26.66
C SER A 7 -6.64 -7.40 -25.16
N ASP A 8 -7.60 -8.23 -24.70
CA ASP A 8 -7.74 -8.57 -23.28
C ASP A 8 -6.42 -9.11 -22.68
N TYR A 9 -5.60 -9.76 -23.49
CA TYR A 9 -4.26 -10.25 -23.13
C TYR A 9 -3.29 -9.11 -22.75
N ASP A 10 -3.37 -7.97 -23.42
CA ASP A 10 -2.54 -6.80 -23.12
C ASP A 10 -2.97 -6.15 -21.79
N VAL A 11 -4.27 -6.16 -21.50
CA VAL A 11 -4.82 -5.61 -20.24
C VAL A 11 -4.37 -6.45 -19.04
N ASP A 12 -4.48 -7.77 -19.12
CA ASP A 12 -4.07 -8.68 -18.05
C ASP A 12 -2.56 -8.57 -17.75
N SER A 13 -1.74 -8.45 -18.79
CA SER A 13 -0.29 -8.27 -18.66
C SER A 13 0.05 -6.96 -17.95
N ILE A 14 -0.57 -5.84 -18.38
CA ILE A 14 -0.37 -4.52 -17.77
C ILE A 14 -0.85 -4.52 -16.31
N ALA A 15 -2.00 -5.12 -16.03
CA ALA A 15 -2.52 -5.25 -14.67
C ALA A 15 -1.56 -6.04 -13.78
N GLY A 16 -1.04 -7.18 -14.27
CA GLY A 16 -0.07 -8.00 -13.56
C GLY A 16 1.21 -7.23 -13.18
N ASP A 17 1.79 -6.51 -14.14
CA ASP A 17 2.98 -5.69 -13.93
C ASP A 17 2.74 -4.54 -12.95
N LEU A 18 1.58 -3.88 -13.06
CA LEU A 18 1.17 -2.82 -12.13
C LEU A 18 1.04 -3.36 -10.70
N PHE A 19 0.32 -4.48 -10.51
CA PHE A 19 0.17 -5.10 -9.20
C PHE A 19 1.52 -5.53 -8.60
N LYS A 20 2.44 -6.02 -9.42
CA LYS A 20 3.80 -6.36 -8.98
C LYS A 20 4.53 -5.12 -8.45
N ARG A 21 4.50 -4.00 -9.18
CA ARG A 21 5.12 -2.74 -8.76
C ARG A 21 4.51 -2.19 -7.47
N ILE A 22 3.18 -2.18 -7.38
CA ILE A 22 2.47 -1.75 -6.16
C ILE A 22 2.92 -2.59 -4.96
N LYS A 23 3.02 -3.92 -5.13
CA LYS A 23 3.45 -4.83 -4.07
C LYS A 23 4.88 -4.58 -3.62
N GLU A 24 5.79 -4.32 -4.56
CA GLU A 24 7.20 -4.04 -4.27
C GLU A 24 7.39 -2.72 -3.52
N GLU A 25 6.77 -1.63 -3.99
CA GLU A 25 6.84 -0.33 -3.29
C GLU A 25 6.11 -0.38 -1.93
N SER A 26 4.97 -1.06 -1.84
CA SER A 26 4.28 -1.27 -0.55
C SER A 26 5.20 -1.93 0.47
N LYS A 27 5.93 -3.00 0.08
CA LYS A 27 6.89 -3.68 0.97
C LYS A 27 8.00 -2.75 1.45
N LYS A 28 8.57 -1.96 0.54
CA LYS A 28 9.64 -1.01 0.84
C LYS A 28 9.18 0.08 1.80
N LEU A 29 7.99 0.63 1.58
CA LEU A 29 7.41 1.63 2.47
C LEU A 29 7.05 1.04 3.84
N LEU A 30 6.47 -0.16 3.88
CA LEU A 30 6.20 -0.85 5.15
C LEU A 30 7.46 -1.07 5.97
N ARG A 31 8.56 -1.53 5.35
CA ARG A 31 9.84 -1.68 6.03
C ARG A 31 10.34 -0.38 6.64
N ARG A 32 10.18 0.74 5.92
CA ARG A 32 10.52 2.07 6.44
C ARG A 32 9.65 2.44 7.64
N GLN A 33 8.35 2.20 7.58
CA GLN A 33 7.41 2.46 8.68
C GLN A 33 7.72 1.63 9.92
N LEU A 34 8.00 0.34 9.74
CA LEU A 34 8.38 -0.57 10.83
C LEU A 34 9.72 -0.16 11.47
N SER A 35 10.68 0.30 10.66
CA SER A 35 11.95 0.84 11.15
C SER A 35 11.76 2.09 12.03
N ILE A 36 10.84 3.00 11.66
CA ILE A 36 10.48 4.17 12.50
C ILE A 36 9.88 3.74 13.84
N LEU A 37 9.08 2.67 13.83
CA LEU A 37 8.55 2.02 15.04
C LEU A 37 9.62 1.26 15.84
N GLY A 38 10.84 1.10 15.31
CA GLY A 38 11.93 0.37 15.98
C GLY A 38 11.82 -1.14 15.84
N ILE A 39 11.05 -1.63 14.87
CA ILE A 39 10.84 -3.06 14.63
C ILE A 39 11.83 -3.53 13.57
N PRO A 40 12.74 -4.47 13.89
CA PRO A 40 13.70 -4.98 12.92
C PRO A 40 12.99 -5.85 11.86
N ASP A 41 13.46 -5.75 10.61
CA ASP A 41 12.89 -6.40 9.42
C ASP A 41 12.80 -7.95 9.54
N GLY A 42 13.54 -8.55 10.49
CA GLY A 42 13.55 -9.98 10.78
C GLY A 42 12.58 -10.47 11.88
N ASP A 43 12.05 -9.56 12.71
CA ASP A 43 11.17 -9.91 13.85
C ASP A 43 9.69 -9.63 13.60
N VAL A 44 9.36 -9.11 12.41
CA VAL A 44 7.98 -8.86 12.00
C VAL A 44 7.30 -10.20 11.77
N LYS A 45 6.69 -10.75 12.82
CA LYS A 45 5.81 -11.90 12.65
C LYS A 45 4.63 -11.46 11.80
N LEU A 46 4.37 -12.20 10.71
CA LEU A 46 3.35 -11.91 9.69
C LEU A 46 1.95 -11.63 10.26
N TRP A 47 1.66 -12.03 11.50
CA TRP A 47 0.38 -11.80 12.17
C TRP A 47 0.18 -10.39 12.76
N HIS A 48 1.24 -9.58 12.93
CA HIS A 48 1.10 -8.20 13.41
C HIS A 48 0.74 -7.22 12.29
N ILE A 49 1.07 -7.55 11.04
CA ILE A 49 0.72 -6.73 9.88
C ILE A 49 -0.52 -7.29 9.23
N LYS A 50 -1.61 -6.53 9.26
CA LYS A 50 -2.84 -6.86 8.55
C LYS A 50 -2.93 -6.04 7.28
N ARG A 51 -3.22 -6.70 6.16
CA ARG A 51 -3.61 -6.03 4.92
C ARG A 51 -5.14 -6.10 4.80
N ILE A 52 -5.78 -4.94 4.74
CA ILE A 52 -7.22 -4.79 4.57
C ILE A 52 -7.47 -4.32 3.15
N LEU A 53 -8.32 -5.02 2.42
CA LEU A 53 -8.74 -4.66 1.06
C LEU A 53 -10.08 -3.92 1.12
N TYR A 54 -10.26 -2.94 0.24
CA TYR A 54 -11.50 -2.16 0.14
C TYR A 54 -12.07 -2.30 -1.28
N PRO A 55 -12.69 -3.45 -1.61
CA PRO A 55 -13.19 -3.71 -2.97
C PRO A 55 -14.32 -2.76 -3.38
N ASP A 56 -15.06 -2.21 -2.41
CA ASP A 56 -16.20 -1.32 -2.63
C ASP A 56 -15.80 0.17 -2.64
N ASP A 57 -14.54 0.50 -2.33
CA ASP A 57 -14.04 1.87 -2.34
C ASP A 57 -13.31 2.14 -3.67
N PRO A 58 -13.81 3.08 -4.51
CA PRO A 58 -13.20 3.36 -5.81
C PRO A 58 -11.84 4.04 -5.70
N ASN A 59 -11.47 4.56 -4.53
CA ASN A 59 -10.25 5.35 -4.32
C ASN A 59 -9.24 4.62 -3.43
N VAL A 60 -9.66 3.62 -2.66
CA VAL A 60 -8.78 2.90 -1.72
C VAL A 60 -8.60 1.46 -2.18
N LEU A 61 -7.38 1.07 -2.53
CA LEU A 61 -7.09 -0.32 -2.88
C LEU A 61 -6.91 -1.18 -1.63
N CYS A 62 -6.03 -0.73 -0.74
CA CYS A 62 -5.78 -1.44 0.51
C CYS A 62 -5.13 -0.54 1.57
N ARG A 63 -5.22 -0.97 2.82
CA ARG A 63 -4.48 -0.40 3.94
C ARG A 63 -3.69 -1.49 4.66
N TYR A 64 -2.59 -1.08 5.25
CA TYR A 64 -1.77 -1.90 6.12
C TYR A 64 -1.86 -1.36 7.53
N GLU A 65 -2.14 -2.26 8.45
CA GLU A 65 -2.19 -1.98 9.87
C GLU A 65 -1.11 -2.77 10.60
N TYR A 66 -0.49 -2.12 11.58
CA TYR A 66 0.34 -2.77 12.58
C TYR A 66 -0.32 -2.60 13.94
N ASP A 67 -0.62 -3.72 14.62
CA ASP A 67 -1.31 -3.74 15.91
C ASP A 67 -2.59 -2.88 15.95
N GLY A 68 -3.38 -2.96 14.87
CA GLY A 68 -4.66 -2.24 14.73
C GLY A 68 -4.55 -0.76 14.39
N LYS A 69 -3.34 -0.26 14.08
CA LYS A 69 -3.12 1.12 13.65
C LYS A 69 -2.64 1.16 12.21
N ILE A 70 -3.27 2.03 11.41
CA ILE A 70 -2.90 2.20 10.01
C ILE A 70 -1.49 2.79 9.95
N ILE A 71 -0.62 2.15 9.17
CA ILE A 71 0.76 2.59 8.94
C ILE A 71 1.04 2.92 7.47
N LEU A 72 0.21 2.42 6.55
CA LEU A 72 0.31 2.69 5.11
C LEU A 72 -1.04 2.49 4.41
N GLY A 73 -1.45 3.46 3.60
CA GLY A 73 -2.54 3.32 2.63
C GLY A 73 -2.02 3.22 1.20
N VAL A 74 -2.74 2.47 0.35
CA VAL A 74 -2.54 2.43 -1.10
C VAL A 74 -3.84 2.85 -1.75
N MET A 75 -3.78 3.93 -2.52
CA MET A 75 -4.95 4.62 -3.08
C MET A 75 -4.78 4.82 -4.58
N ILE A 76 -5.91 5.00 -5.26
CA ILE A 76 -5.94 5.52 -6.62
C ILE A 76 -5.96 7.05 -6.49
N GLY A 77 -5.03 7.73 -7.16
CA GLY A 77 -4.97 9.19 -7.14
C GLY A 77 -6.17 9.82 -7.83
N GLU A 78 -6.40 11.12 -7.59
CA GLU A 78 -7.63 11.84 -8.00
C GLU A 78 -7.95 11.73 -9.50
N SER A 79 -6.93 11.58 -10.34
CA SER A 79 -7.08 11.46 -11.79
C SER A 79 -7.44 10.05 -12.27
N GLY A 80 -7.41 9.05 -11.39
CA GLY A 80 -7.55 7.63 -11.76
C GLY A 80 -6.32 7.04 -12.46
N MET A 81 -5.29 7.84 -12.74
CA MET A 81 -4.12 7.45 -13.53
C MET A 81 -2.87 7.16 -12.71
N SER A 82 -2.90 7.41 -11.39
CA SER A 82 -1.79 7.20 -10.48
C SER A 82 -2.17 6.29 -9.32
N ILE A 83 -1.16 5.60 -8.78
CA ILE A 83 -1.25 4.95 -7.48
C ILE A 83 -0.52 5.83 -6.48
N GLU A 84 -1.20 6.16 -5.40
CA GLU A 84 -0.69 7.01 -4.33
C GLU A 84 -0.53 6.20 -3.05
N PHE A 85 0.52 6.52 -2.31
CA PHE A 85 0.83 5.88 -1.04
C PHE A 85 0.63 6.89 0.09
N ASP A 86 -0.41 6.68 0.88
CA ASP A 86 -0.65 7.45 2.09
C ASP A 86 0.24 6.91 3.20
N VAL A 87 1.43 7.51 3.29
CA VAL A 87 2.44 7.13 4.27
C VAL A 87 2.18 7.88 5.57
N VAL A 88 1.67 7.17 6.57
CA VAL A 88 1.34 7.76 7.86
C VAL A 88 2.60 8.34 8.52
N ASN A 89 2.49 9.55 9.07
CA ASN A 89 3.58 10.20 9.79
C ASN A 89 3.71 9.58 11.21
N LEU A 90 4.33 8.41 11.29
CA LEU A 90 4.50 7.68 12.55
C LEU A 90 5.41 8.38 13.55
N GLU A 91 6.33 9.24 13.12
CA GLU A 91 7.14 10.06 14.05
C GLU A 91 6.24 10.97 14.88
N THR A 92 5.24 11.58 14.25
CA THR A 92 4.24 12.41 14.92
C THR A 92 3.38 11.58 15.88
N LEU A 93 2.95 10.39 15.47
CA LEU A 93 2.14 9.52 16.33
C LEU A 93 2.95 8.97 17.52
N LYS A 94 4.23 8.65 17.33
CA LYS A 94 5.15 8.20 18.39
C LYS A 94 5.41 9.31 19.41
N ASN A 95 5.61 10.54 18.95
CA ASN A 95 5.77 11.71 19.82
C ASN A 95 4.50 12.00 20.65
N LYS A 96 3.32 11.60 20.15
CA LYS A 96 2.04 11.70 20.87
C LYS A 96 1.74 10.50 21.78
N GLY A 97 2.58 9.47 21.78
CA GLY A 97 2.33 8.22 22.52
C GLY A 97 1.21 7.35 21.94
N GLU A 98 0.78 7.65 20.71
CA GLU A 98 -0.29 6.95 20.00
C GLU A 98 0.22 5.70 19.28
N VAL A 99 1.52 5.40 19.30
CA VAL A 99 2.16 4.16 18.84
C VAL A 99 3.40 3.93 19.73
N GLN A 100 3.66 2.67 20.09
CA GLN A 100 4.84 2.27 20.88
C GLN A 100 6.04 2.00 19.97
#